data_AF-A0AAW2TLB5-F1
#
_entry.id   AF-A0AAW2TLB5-F1
#
_cell.length_a   1.000
_cell.length_b   1.000
_cell.length_c   1.000
_cell.angle_alpha   90.00
_cell.angle_beta   90.00
_cell.angle_gamma   90.00
#
_symmetry.space_group_name_H-M   'P 1'
#
loop_
_entity.id
_entity.type
_entity.pdbx_description
1 polymer ?
#
loop_
_entity_poly.entity_id
_entity_poly.type
_entity_poly.pdbx_seq_one_letter_code
_entity_poly.pdbx_strand_id
1 'polypeptide(L)'
;MAKILIFSITALSFFCITIAFGPIPLQDLCVADPTSSTRLNGLPCKDPAAVKADDFFFSGLHIPGNTKNPYGAALTSMTVAQVPGLNILGLSLARLDLAPNGFVPPHSHPRATEILDAFVVPVGLLHYQRNVGKGNTVLLAAVNSQNAGINVVPKGIFGAKPAINSDYLARAFLLNKNIVEQLQAKF
;
A
#
# COMPACT_ATOMS: atom_id res chain seq x y z
N MET A 1 0.12 -42.75 -24.24
CA MET A 1 -1.01 -41.92 -23.75
C MET A 1 -0.95 -41.71 -22.24
N ALA A 2 -0.85 -42.76 -21.41
CA ALA A 2 -0.81 -42.62 -19.94
C ALA A 2 0.30 -41.70 -19.39
N LYS A 3 1.51 -41.72 -19.95
CA LYS A 3 2.63 -40.85 -19.50
C LYS A 3 2.40 -39.36 -19.78
N ILE A 4 1.76 -39.01 -20.90
CA ILE A 4 1.42 -37.62 -21.25
C ILE A 4 0.31 -37.12 -20.32
N LEU A 5 -0.70 -37.96 -20.05
CA LEU A 5 -1.78 -37.65 -19.13
C LEU A 5 -1.26 -37.42 -17.69
N ILE A 6 -0.32 -38.25 -17.22
CA ILE A 6 0.31 -38.09 -15.91
C ILE A 6 1.10 -36.77 -15.83
N PHE A 7 1.92 -36.45 -16.84
CA PHE A 7 2.66 -35.17 -16.90
C PHE A 7 1.73 -33.95 -16.93
N SER A 8 0.59 -34.03 -17.65
CA SER A 8 -0.40 -32.95 -17.68
C SER A 8 -1.10 -32.76 -16.33
N ILE A 9 -1.37 -33.84 -15.59
CA ILE A 9 -2.00 -33.78 -14.26
C ILE A 9 -1.01 -33.22 -13.21
N THR A 10 0.27 -33.57 -13.24
CA THR A 10 1.28 -32.97 -12.35
C THR A 10 1.58 -31.51 -12.67
N ALA A 11 1.47 -31.08 -13.93
CA ALA A 11 1.59 -29.68 -14.30
C ALA A 11 0.41 -28.83 -13.80
N LEU A 12 -0.80 -29.40 -13.77
CA LEU A 12 -2.00 -28.72 -13.26
C LEU A 12 -1.99 -28.59 -11.74
N SER A 13 -1.39 -29.55 -11.02
CA SER A 13 -1.27 -29.50 -9.55
C SER A 13 -0.23 -28.49 -9.03
N PHE A 14 0.59 -27.91 -9.92
CA PHE A 14 1.56 -26.86 -9.56
C PHE A 14 1.02 -25.43 -9.72
N PHE A 15 -0.20 -25.25 -10.24
CA PHE A 15 -0.92 -23.98 -10.21
C PHE A 15 -1.64 -23.80 -8.86
N CYS A 16 -0.87 -23.74 -7.78
CA CYS A 16 -1.41 -23.19 -6.54
C CYS A 16 -1.50 -21.67 -6.73
N ILE A 17 -2.67 -21.19 -7.13
CA ILE A 17 -2.97 -19.75 -7.12
C ILE A 17 -2.94 -19.35 -5.64
N THR A 18 -1.83 -18.76 -5.21
CA THR A 18 -1.72 -18.18 -3.87
C THR A 18 -2.60 -16.93 -3.84
N ILE A 19 -3.83 -17.11 -3.36
CA ILE A 19 -4.75 -16.01 -3.19
C ILE A 19 -4.38 -15.29 -1.88
N ALA A 20 -3.61 -14.22 -1.99
CA ALA A 20 -3.26 -13.36 -0.87
C ALA A 20 -4.37 -12.31 -0.67
N PHE A 21 -5.42 -12.68 0.06
CA PHE A 21 -6.40 -11.74 0.61
C PHE A 21 -6.35 -11.75 2.14
N GLY A 22 -6.81 -10.67 2.77
CA GLY A 22 -6.95 -10.62 4.24
C GLY A 22 -7.83 -11.76 4.77
N PRO A 23 -7.72 -12.13 6.05
CA PRO A 23 -8.56 -13.19 6.62
C PRO A 23 -10.05 -12.89 6.39
N ILE A 24 -10.82 -13.92 6.01
CA ILE A 24 -12.26 -13.80 5.76
C ILE A 24 -12.95 -13.41 7.08
N PRO A 25 -13.84 -12.39 7.07
CA PRO A 25 -14.67 -12.04 8.23
C PRO A 25 -15.43 -13.25 8.78
N LEU A 26 -15.37 -13.46 10.10
CA LEU A 26 -16.18 -14.48 10.79
C LEU A 26 -17.50 -13.93 11.33
N GLN A 27 -17.70 -12.62 11.24
CA GLN A 27 -18.87 -11.88 11.68
C GLN A 27 -19.06 -10.67 10.77
N ASP A 28 -20.26 -10.08 10.80
CA ASP A 28 -20.61 -8.95 9.94
C ASP A 28 -19.69 -7.74 10.16
N LEU A 29 -19.36 -7.43 11.42
CA LEU A 29 -18.62 -6.24 11.81
C LEU A 29 -17.62 -6.55 12.94
N CYS A 30 -16.45 -5.92 12.91
CA CYS A 30 -15.49 -5.87 14.00
C CYS A 30 -14.79 -4.53 13.96
N VAL A 31 -15.44 -3.47 14.43
CA VAL A 31 -14.85 -2.12 14.46
C VAL A 31 -13.58 -2.14 15.31
N ALA A 32 -12.46 -1.64 14.77
CA ALA A 32 -11.21 -1.60 15.51
C ALA A 32 -11.34 -0.79 16.81
N ASP A 33 -10.86 -1.35 17.92
CA ASP A 33 -10.74 -0.69 19.21
C ASP A 33 -9.33 -0.10 19.36
N PRO A 34 -9.16 1.24 19.25
CA PRO A 34 -7.87 1.87 19.42
C PRO A 34 -7.40 1.93 20.87
N THR A 35 -8.27 1.62 21.84
CA THR A 35 -7.97 1.69 23.27
C THR A 35 -7.46 0.36 23.83
N SER A 36 -7.67 -0.74 23.11
CA SER A 36 -7.20 -2.05 23.51
C SER A 36 -5.68 -2.15 23.49
N SER A 37 -5.11 -2.72 24.54
CA SER A 37 -3.68 -3.04 24.63
C SER A 37 -3.32 -4.39 24.00
N THR A 38 -4.32 -5.19 23.64
CA THR A 38 -4.14 -6.52 23.07
C THR A 38 -3.55 -6.44 21.67
N ARG A 39 -2.54 -7.27 21.39
CA ARG A 39 -1.91 -7.37 20.08
C ARG A 39 -2.30 -8.68 19.40
N LEU A 40 -2.80 -8.57 18.19
CA LEU A 40 -3.20 -9.70 17.34
C LEU A 40 -3.00 -9.32 15.87
N ASN A 41 -3.18 -10.28 14.95
CA ASN A 41 -3.14 -9.99 13.52
C ASN A 41 -4.40 -9.20 13.10
N GLY A 42 -4.22 -7.93 12.72
CA GLY A 42 -5.32 -6.99 12.56
C GLY A 42 -5.43 -6.07 13.77
N LEU A 43 -6.66 -5.79 14.21
CA LEU A 43 -6.93 -4.95 15.38
C LEU A 43 -8.03 -5.60 16.25
N PRO A 44 -7.93 -5.52 17.59
CA PRO A 44 -9.02 -5.92 18.49
C PRO A 44 -10.33 -5.22 18.13
N CYS A 45 -11.45 -5.90 18.35
CA CYS A 45 -12.78 -5.33 18.10
C CYS A 45 -13.29 -4.56 19.32
N LYS A 46 -14.06 -3.49 19.09
CA LYS A 46 -14.95 -2.90 20.11
C LYS A 46 -16.05 -3.89 20.50
N ASP A 47 -16.66 -3.66 21.67
CA ASP A 47 -17.95 -4.28 22.01
C ASP A 47 -19.00 -3.89 20.94
N PRO A 48 -19.74 -4.87 20.36
CA PRO A 48 -20.81 -4.58 19.39
C PRO A 48 -21.82 -3.53 19.87
N ALA A 49 -22.14 -3.47 21.16
CA ALA A 49 -23.06 -2.49 21.72
C ALA A 49 -22.49 -1.05 21.73
N ALA A 50 -21.17 -0.90 21.61
CA ALA A 50 -20.48 0.39 21.57
C ALA A 50 -20.25 0.92 20.13
N VAL A 51 -20.58 0.11 19.11
CA VAL A 51 -20.39 0.46 17.69
C VAL A 51 -21.39 1.54 17.26
N LYS A 52 -20.91 2.54 16.51
CA LYS A 52 -21.72 3.66 15.99
C LYS A 52 -21.54 3.83 14.49
N ALA A 53 -22.48 4.49 13.83
CA ALA A 53 -22.38 4.82 12.40
C ALA A 53 -21.11 5.60 12.06
N ASP A 54 -20.69 6.51 12.96
CA ASP A 54 -19.48 7.32 12.80
C ASP A 54 -18.19 6.48 12.74
N ASP A 55 -18.19 5.25 13.25
CA ASP A 55 -17.04 4.34 13.14
C ASP A 55 -16.75 3.89 11.70
N PHE A 56 -17.72 4.06 10.80
CA PHE A 56 -17.66 3.73 9.38
C PHE A 56 -17.57 4.97 8.49
N PHE A 57 -17.55 6.17 9.08
CA PHE A 57 -17.58 7.42 8.33
C PHE A 57 -16.19 8.04 8.19
N PHE A 58 -15.90 8.58 7.00
CA PHE A 58 -14.72 9.39 6.77
C PHE A 58 -15.00 10.52 5.80
N SER A 59 -14.67 11.72 6.25
CA SER A 59 -14.69 12.94 5.46
C SER A 59 -13.25 13.37 5.16
N GLY A 60 -12.89 13.46 3.89
CA GLY A 60 -11.56 13.90 3.49
C GLY A 60 -11.22 13.63 2.02
N LEU A 61 -11.71 12.52 1.44
CA LEU A 61 -11.44 12.20 0.02
C LEU A 61 -12.08 13.20 -0.96
N HIS A 62 -13.04 14.01 -0.53
CA HIS A 62 -13.62 15.08 -1.34
C HIS A 62 -12.76 16.36 -1.35
N ILE A 63 -11.75 16.46 -0.48
CA ILE A 63 -10.90 17.63 -0.31
C ILE A 63 -9.58 17.40 -1.06
N PRO A 64 -9.16 18.32 -1.96
CA PRO A 64 -7.86 18.24 -2.60
C PRO A 64 -6.71 18.37 -1.58
N GLY A 65 -5.72 17.48 -1.68
CA GLY A 65 -4.51 17.54 -0.87
C GLY A 65 -3.55 18.67 -1.29
N ASN A 66 -2.67 19.09 -0.37
CA ASN A 66 -1.68 20.13 -0.63
C ASN A 66 -0.47 19.60 -1.42
N THR A 67 -0.41 19.95 -2.71
CA THR A 67 0.68 19.57 -3.62
C THR A 67 1.88 20.52 -3.61
N LYS A 68 1.90 21.56 -2.76
CA LYS A 68 3.06 22.46 -2.59
C LYS A 68 4.17 21.81 -1.76
N ASN A 69 4.74 20.73 -2.28
CA ASN A 69 5.81 19.95 -1.66
C ASN A 69 6.77 19.43 -2.74
N PRO A 70 7.95 18.90 -2.37
CA PRO A 70 8.97 18.48 -3.35
C PRO A 70 8.51 17.41 -4.37
N TYR A 71 7.48 16.63 -4.05
CA TYR A 71 6.93 15.62 -4.96
C TYR A 71 5.85 16.18 -5.89
N GLY A 72 5.29 17.36 -5.58
CA GLY A 72 4.12 17.88 -6.29
C GLY A 72 2.87 17.01 -6.13
N ALA A 73 2.83 16.19 -5.08
CA ALA A 73 1.83 15.12 -4.89
C ALA A 73 1.31 15.11 -3.46
N ALA A 74 0.03 14.80 -3.27
CA ALA A 74 -0.59 14.66 -1.95
C ALA A 74 -1.46 13.40 -1.90
N LEU A 75 -1.20 12.56 -0.89
CA LEU A 75 -1.92 11.32 -0.64
C LEU A 75 -2.86 11.49 0.55
N THR A 76 -4.15 11.25 0.35
CA THR A 76 -5.15 11.14 1.42
C THR A 76 -5.61 9.70 1.48
N SER A 77 -5.18 8.96 2.50
CA SER A 77 -5.54 7.55 2.70
C SER A 77 -6.72 7.40 3.65
N MET A 78 -7.62 6.48 3.31
CA MET A 78 -8.72 5.99 4.14
C MET A 78 -8.45 4.50 4.43
N THR A 79 -7.61 4.25 5.43
CA THR A 79 -7.31 2.89 5.91
C THR A 79 -8.04 2.61 7.22
N VAL A 80 -7.88 1.41 7.79
CA VAL A 80 -8.42 1.09 9.12
C VAL A 80 -7.96 2.06 10.23
N ALA A 81 -6.82 2.74 10.05
CA ALA A 81 -6.34 3.75 10.99
C ALA A 81 -7.19 5.03 10.98
N GLN A 82 -7.83 5.36 9.85
CA GLN A 82 -8.75 6.50 9.73
C GLN A 82 -10.20 6.08 9.93
N VAL A 83 -10.55 4.85 9.53
CA VAL A 83 -11.91 4.30 9.59
C VAL A 83 -11.89 2.96 10.30
N PRO A 84 -12.09 2.95 11.63
CA PRO A 84 -12.04 1.73 12.43
C PRO A 84 -12.97 0.62 11.92
N GLY A 85 -14.10 0.99 11.30
CA GLY A 85 -15.05 0.07 10.70
C GLY A 85 -14.52 -0.73 9.50
N LEU A 86 -13.39 -0.35 8.89
CA LEU A 86 -12.75 -1.12 7.82
C LEU A 86 -11.98 -2.35 8.32
N ASN A 87 -11.83 -2.49 9.64
CA ASN A 87 -11.20 -3.67 10.22
C ASN A 87 -11.96 -4.93 9.78
N ILE A 88 -11.23 -6.00 9.49
CA ILE A 88 -11.65 -7.27 8.88
C ILE A 88 -12.24 -7.20 7.46
N LEU A 89 -12.67 -6.05 6.96
CA LEU A 89 -13.36 -5.95 5.66
C LEU A 89 -12.45 -6.04 4.43
N GLY A 90 -11.12 -6.00 4.63
CA GLY A 90 -10.16 -6.25 3.55
C GLY A 90 -10.17 -5.17 2.45
N LEU A 91 -10.53 -3.93 2.78
CA LEU A 91 -10.59 -2.81 1.83
C LEU A 91 -10.03 -1.53 2.44
N SER A 92 -9.33 -0.74 1.62
CA SER A 92 -9.03 0.67 1.91
C SER A 92 -9.00 1.47 0.63
N LEU A 93 -9.17 2.79 0.77
CA LEU A 93 -9.22 3.73 -0.34
C LEU A 93 -8.13 4.79 -0.19
N ALA A 94 -7.73 5.39 -1.29
CA ALA A 94 -6.91 6.60 -1.26
C ALA A 94 -7.28 7.55 -2.39
N ARG A 95 -7.08 8.84 -2.12
CA ARG A 95 -7.08 9.90 -3.12
C ARG A 95 -5.67 10.41 -3.28
N LEU A 96 -5.25 10.57 -4.52
CA LEU A 96 -3.97 11.16 -4.89
C LEU A 96 -4.21 12.41 -5.73
N ASP A 97 -3.73 13.55 -5.25
CA ASP A 97 -3.72 14.81 -5.99
C ASP A 97 -2.31 15.08 -6.52
N LEU A 98 -2.18 15.35 -7.82
CA LEU A 98 -0.91 15.61 -8.50
C LEU A 98 -0.95 16.97 -9.21
N ALA A 99 -0.05 17.88 -8.85
CA ALA A 99 0.21 19.09 -9.61
C ALA A 99 0.84 18.76 -10.99
N PRO A 100 0.91 19.70 -11.95
CA PRO A 100 1.66 19.48 -13.19
C PRO A 100 3.10 19.05 -12.90
N ASN A 101 3.56 17.98 -13.55
CA ASN A 101 4.83 17.30 -13.27
C ASN A 101 4.98 16.65 -11.88
N GLY A 102 3.96 16.73 -11.02
CA GLY A 102 3.92 16.01 -9.75
C GLY A 102 3.97 14.50 -9.96
N PHE A 103 4.56 13.79 -9.00
CA PHE A 103 4.78 12.36 -9.11
C PHE A 103 4.72 11.66 -7.76
N VAL A 104 4.34 10.40 -7.78
CA VAL A 104 4.56 9.48 -6.65
C VAL A 104 5.80 8.67 -6.98
N PRO A 105 6.82 8.64 -6.10
CA PRO A 105 8.01 7.85 -6.35
C PRO A 105 7.71 6.36 -6.53
N PRO A 106 8.62 5.58 -7.13
CA PRO A 106 8.47 4.13 -7.21
C PRO A 106 8.19 3.52 -5.84
N HIS A 107 7.09 2.79 -5.73
CA HIS A 107 6.66 2.15 -4.50
C HIS A 107 5.93 0.83 -4.76
N SER A 108 5.69 0.08 -3.69
CA SER A 108 4.87 -1.13 -3.75
C SER A 108 3.98 -1.26 -2.52
N HIS A 109 2.93 -2.06 -2.70
CA HIS A 109 1.98 -2.44 -1.64
C HIS A 109 2.22 -3.91 -1.28
N PRO A 110 2.89 -4.22 -0.15
CA PRO A 110 3.31 -5.58 0.16
C PRO A 110 2.14 -6.54 0.47
N ARG A 111 0.95 -6.01 0.76
CA ARG A 111 -0.20 -6.80 1.22
C ARG A 111 -1.49 -6.56 0.44
N ALA A 112 -1.43 -5.86 -0.69
CA ALA A 112 -2.61 -5.61 -1.50
C ALA A 112 -2.29 -5.38 -2.97
N THR A 113 -3.20 -5.84 -3.82
CA THR A 113 -3.38 -5.36 -5.18
C THR A 113 -4.07 -4.00 -5.13
N GLU A 114 -3.63 -3.09 -5.99
CA GLU A 114 -4.23 -1.76 -6.15
C GLU A 114 -5.01 -1.68 -7.46
N ILE A 115 -6.21 -1.12 -7.38
CA ILE A 115 -6.95 -0.63 -8.53
C ILE A 115 -6.90 0.89 -8.48
N LEU A 116 -6.32 1.51 -9.50
CA LEU A 116 -6.14 2.95 -9.60
C LEU A 116 -6.83 3.45 -10.87
N ASP A 117 -7.96 4.13 -10.70
CA ASP A 117 -8.92 4.47 -11.75
C ASP A 117 -9.31 3.29 -12.65
N ALA A 118 -8.53 2.99 -13.70
CA ALA A 118 -8.75 1.90 -14.65
C ALA A 118 -7.56 0.92 -14.77
N PHE A 119 -6.51 1.09 -13.97
CA PHE A 119 -5.32 0.24 -13.98
C PHE A 119 -5.28 -0.65 -12.74
N VAL A 120 -4.76 -1.86 -12.90
CA VAL A 120 -4.57 -2.81 -11.80
C VAL A 120 -3.08 -3.03 -11.61
N VAL A 121 -2.60 -2.85 -10.38
CA VAL A 121 -1.25 -3.21 -9.97
C VAL A 121 -1.31 -4.42 -9.05
N PRO A 122 -0.84 -5.60 -9.51
CA PRO A 122 -0.76 -6.79 -8.68
C PRO A 122 0.06 -6.57 -7.40
N VAL A 123 -0.35 -7.27 -6.33
CA VAL A 123 0.29 -7.19 -5.01
C VAL A 123 1.81 -7.27 -5.07
N GLY A 124 2.48 -6.37 -4.34
CA GLY A 124 3.92 -6.33 -4.20
C GLY A 124 4.69 -5.79 -5.41
N LEU A 125 4.04 -5.57 -6.56
CA LEU A 125 4.73 -5.05 -7.75
C LEU A 125 5.08 -3.57 -7.60
N LEU A 126 6.29 -3.24 -8.07
CA LEU A 126 6.79 -1.89 -8.13
C LEU A 126 6.04 -1.09 -9.20
N HIS A 127 5.55 0.08 -8.83
CA HIS A 127 4.87 0.99 -9.75
C HIS A 127 5.06 2.45 -9.30
N TYR A 128 4.67 3.39 -10.14
CA TYR A 128 4.78 4.83 -9.90
C TYR A 128 3.73 5.58 -10.72
N GLN A 129 3.47 6.84 -10.36
CA GLN A 129 2.58 7.72 -11.10
C GLN A 129 3.26 9.05 -11.35
N ARG A 130 3.03 9.64 -12.52
CA ARG A 130 3.48 10.99 -12.85
C ARG A 130 2.42 11.72 -13.64
N ASN A 131 2.11 12.95 -13.23
CA ASN A 131 1.24 13.82 -13.99
C ASN A 131 2.02 14.48 -15.14
N VAL A 132 1.79 13.98 -16.36
CA VAL A 132 2.35 14.54 -17.60
C VAL A 132 1.48 15.63 -18.21
N GLY A 133 0.30 15.89 -17.63
CA GLY A 133 -0.63 16.92 -18.05
C GLY A 133 -0.20 18.34 -17.64
N LYS A 134 -0.85 19.33 -18.24
CA LYS A 134 -0.65 20.75 -17.92
C LYS A 134 -1.46 21.23 -16.71
N GLY A 135 -2.49 20.49 -16.32
CA GLY A 135 -3.36 20.80 -15.19
C GLY A 135 -3.13 19.86 -14.00
N ASN A 136 -3.80 20.16 -12.88
CA ASN A 136 -3.84 19.24 -11.75
C ASN A 136 -4.63 17.97 -12.12
N THR A 137 -4.19 16.82 -11.61
CA THR A 137 -4.81 15.51 -11.84
C THR A 137 -5.17 14.88 -10.49
N VAL A 138 -6.30 14.19 -10.44
CA VAL A 138 -6.75 13.42 -9.27
C VAL A 138 -6.85 11.97 -9.70
N LEU A 139 -6.34 11.07 -8.87
CA LEU A 139 -6.48 9.62 -9.05
C LEU A 139 -7.14 9.04 -7.79
N LEU A 140 -8.04 8.08 -7.98
CA LEU A 140 -8.66 7.33 -6.87
C LEU A 140 -8.17 5.89 -6.90
N ALA A 141 -7.67 5.44 -5.75
CA ALA A 141 -7.16 4.10 -5.55
C ALA A 141 -8.06 3.32 -4.58
N ALA A 142 -8.27 2.05 -4.89
CA ALA A 142 -8.81 1.07 -3.97
C ALA A 142 -7.84 -0.11 -3.87
N VAL A 143 -7.61 -0.59 -2.66
CA VAL A 143 -6.74 -1.75 -2.42
C VAL A 143 -7.49 -2.82 -1.64
N ASN A 144 -7.23 -4.09 -1.96
CA ASN A 144 -7.90 -5.24 -1.33
C ASN A 144 -7.28 -5.62 0.04
N SER A 145 -6.98 -4.61 0.87
CA SER A 145 -6.55 -4.77 2.26
C SER A 145 -6.97 -3.57 3.09
N GLN A 146 -7.37 -3.78 4.34
CA GLN A 146 -7.61 -2.71 5.31
C GLN A 146 -6.35 -1.89 5.63
N ASN A 147 -5.17 -2.49 5.38
CA ASN A 147 -3.85 -1.88 5.57
C ASN A 147 -2.85 -2.51 4.58
N ALA A 148 -2.86 -2.03 3.34
CA ALA A 148 -1.95 -2.50 2.29
C ALA A 148 -0.46 -2.29 2.62
N GLY A 149 -0.15 -1.25 3.40
CA GLY A 149 1.21 -0.74 3.60
C GLY A 149 1.75 -0.08 2.34
N ILE A 150 2.80 0.73 2.49
CA ILE A 150 3.46 1.39 1.36
C ILE A 150 4.97 1.37 1.56
N ASN A 151 5.67 0.82 0.58
CA ASN A 151 7.13 0.77 0.56
C ASN A 151 7.63 1.73 -0.52
N VAL A 152 7.89 2.98 -0.14
CA VAL A 152 8.47 3.97 -1.05
C VAL A 152 9.96 3.63 -1.25
N VAL A 153 10.30 3.13 -2.44
CA VAL A 153 11.61 2.51 -2.71
C VAL A 153 12.79 3.43 -2.41
N PRO A 154 12.84 4.70 -2.88
CA PRO A 154 13.96 5.59 -2.56
C PRO A 154 14.13 5.81 -1.05
N LYS A 155 13.03 6.00 -0.32
CA LYS A 155 13.04 6.18 1.13
C LYS A 155 13.44 4.89 1.86
N GLY A 156 12.99 3.74 1.39
CA GLY A 156 13.33 2.44 1.98
C GLY A 156 14.80 2.07 1.81
N ILE A 157 15.45 2.50 0.72
CA ILE A 157 16.86 2.20 0.45
C ILE A 157 17.77 3.24 1.11
N PHE A 158 17.50 4.54 0.88
CA PHE A 158 18.42 5.61 1.27
C PHE A 158 18.03 6.28 2.59
N GLY A 159 16.77 6.19 3.03
CA GLY A 159 16.26 6.80 4.28
C GLY A 159 15.93 5.80 5.39
N ALA A 160 16.41 4.56 5.30
CA ALA A 160 16.19 3.53 6.31
C ALA A 160 16.78 3.92 7.67
N LYS A 161 16.17 3.44 8.77
CA LYS A 161 16.66 3.64 10.14
C LYS A 161 16.75 2.29 10.87
N PRO A 162 17.95 1.81 11.25
CA PRO A 162 19.27 2.38 10.94
C PRO A 162 19.56 2.38 9.43
N ALA A 163 20.48 3.25 8.99
CA ALA A 163 20.87 3.35 7.58
C ALA A 163 21.49 2.04 7.08
N ILE A 164 21.16 1.65 5.85
CA ILE A 164 21.82 0.52 5.19
C ILE A 164 23.29 0.91 4.94
N ASN A 165 24.20 -0.05 5.15
CA ASN A 165 25.63 0.18 4.99
C ASN A 165 25.96 0.75 3.58
N SER A 166 26.64 1.90 3.56
CA SER A 166 26.90 2.65 2.32
C SER A 166 27.87 1.92 1.38
N ASP A 167 28.81 1.12 1.89
CA ASP A 167 29.69 0.28 1.05
C ASP A 167 28.93 -0.86 0.37
N TYR A 168 27.92 -1.42 1.04
CA TYR A 168 27.02 -2.40 0.44
C TYR A 168 26.18 -1.77 -0.67
N LEU A 169 25.53 -0.64 -0.39
CA LEU A 169 24.73 0.08 -1.41
C LEU A 169 25.59 0.55 -2.58
N ALA A 170 26.81 1.04 -2.34
CA ALA A 170 27.74 1.45 -3.40
C ALA A 170 28.01 0.31 -4.38
N ARG A 171 28.25 -0.90 -3.86
CA ARG A 171 28.43 -2.10 -4.69
C ARG A 171 27.13 -2.54 -5.38
N ALA A 172 26.00 -2.50 -4.68
CA ALA A 172 24.71 -2.90 -5.23
C ALA A 172 24.23 -2.00 -6.38
N PHE A 173 24.48 -0.69 -6.27
CA PHE A 173 24.07 0.31 -7.26
C PHE A 173 25.16 0.64 -8.28
N LEU A 174 26.36 0.06 -8.17
CA LEU A 174 27.52 0.38 -9.01
C LEU A 174 27.89 1.88 -8.94
N LEU A 175 27.83 2.44 -7.73
CA LEU A 175 28.11 3.85 -7.45
C LEU A 175 29.31 4.01 -6.52
N ASN A 176 29.87 5.22 -6.50
CA ASN A 176 30.82 5.61 -5.48
C ASN A 176 30.12 5.76 -4.12
N LYS A 177 30.79 5.36 -3.03
CA LYS A 177 30.29 5.49 -1.65
C LYS A 177 29.83 6.92 -1.33
N ASN A 178 30.61 7.93 -1.73
CA ASN A 178 30.26 9.33 -1.48
C ASN A 178 28.93 9.74 -2.15
N ILE A 179 28.61 9.17 -3.32
CA ILE A 179 27.32 9.41 -4.00
C ILE A 179 26.19 8.78 -3.18
N VAL A 180 26.40 7.55 -2.68
CA VAL A 180 25.42 6.88 -1.82
C VAL A 180 25.17 7.68 -0.54
N GLU A 181 26.23 8.13 0.14
CA GLU A 181 26.11 8.95 1.35
C GLU A 181 25.39 10.28 1.07
N GLN A 182 25.66 10.90 -0.08
CA GLN A 182 24.91 12.08 -0.53
C GLN A 182 23.43 11.77 -0.76
N LEU A 183 23.09 10.62 -1.34
CA LEU A 183 21.70 10.19 -1.50
C LEU A 183 21.04 9.92 -0.15
N GLN A 184 21.72 9.22 0.76
CA GLN A 184 21.23 8.95 2.12
C GLN A 184 20.96 10.24 2.89
N ALA A 185 21.79 11.28 2.73
CA ALA A 185 21.58 12.58 3.35
C ALA A 185 20.38 13.38 2.82
N LYS A 186 19.74 12.96 1.71
CA LYS A 186 18.53 13.60 1.17
C LYS A 186 17.23 13.08 1.78
N PHE A 187 17.26 11.95 2.49
CA PHE A 187 16.07 11.29 3.06
C PHE A 187 16.11 11.30 4.59
#